data_AF-A0A2V9W0G4-F1
#
_entry.id   AF-A0A2V9W0G4-F1
#
_cell.length_a   1.000
_cell.length_b   1.000
_cell.length_c   1.000
_cell.angle_alpha   90.00
_cell.angle_beta   90.00
_cell.angle_gamma   90.00
#
_symmetry.space_group_name_H-M   'P 1'
#
loop_
_entity.id
_entity.type
_entity.pdbx_description
1 polymer ?
#
loop_
_entity_poly.entity_id
_entity_poly.type
_entity_poly.pdbx_seq_one_letter_code
_entity_poly.pdbx_strand_id
1 'polypeptide(L)'
;ALVAGADCVHASALGVGERVGNTQMDLMLVNLKLMGIPPWAAQDLTRLKDYCVAVARATGIPIPANYPVVGDDAFRTATGVHAAAIVKAYKKNDVELANSVYSGVPSHVFGLEQVIDIGPMSGKSNVHFWLERRGIPASDEIVDRIYARAKQSDHTLTDAEILDCVKFPTHPQH
;
A
#
# COMPACT_ATOMS: atom_id res chain seq x y z
N ALA A 1 10.50 25.87 10.75
CA ALA A 1 11.72 26.40 10.09
C ALA A 1 11.37 27.05 8.75
N LEU A 2 10.95 26.28 7.74
CA LEU A 2 10.65 26.82 6.40
C LEU A 2 9.55 27.90 6.40
N VAL A 3 8.40 27.63 7.04
CA VAL A 3 7.33 28.64 7.20
C VAL A 3 7.78 29.87 8.01
N ALA A 4 8.84 29.74 8.82
CA ALA A 4 9.41 30.83 9.60
C ALA A 4 10.55 31.58 8.87
N GLY A 5 10.75 31.32 7.57
CA GLY A 5 11.69 32.05 6.72
C GLY A 5 13.08 31.43 6.58
N ALA A 6 13.27 30.15 6.94
CA ALA A 6 14.52 29.46 6.61
C ALA A 6 14.58 29.14 5.10
N ASP A 7 15.66 29.54 4.42
CA ASP A 7 15.85 29.32 2.99
C ASP A 7 16.50 27.97 2.64
N CYS A 8 17.17 27.35 3.62
CA CYS A 8 17.87 26.07 3.47
C CYS A 8 17.61 25.15 4.65
N VAL A 9 17.36 23.88 4.37
CA VAL A 9 17.22 22.81 5.37
C VAL A 9 18.02 21.59 4.91
N HIS A 10 18.68 20.92 5.85
CA HIS A 10 19.39 19.68 5.58
C HIS A 10 18.54 18.48 6.00
N ALA A 11 18.57 17.45 5.15
CA ALA A 11 17.89 16.18 5.38
C ALA A 11 18.69 15.06 4.69
N SER A 12 18.40 13.82 5.05
CA SER A 12 19.02 12.63 4.46
C SER A 12 17.95 11.63 4.06
N ALA A 13 18.18 10.90 2.98
CA ALA A 13 17.31 9.82 2.54
C ALA A 13 17.08 8.81 3.67
N LEU A 14 15.82 8.46 3.92
CA LEU A 14 15.42 7.53 5.00
C LEU A 14 15.89 7.98 6.40
N GLY A 15 16.38 9.22 6.53
CA GLY A 15 17.00 9.74 7.75
C GLY A 15 18.41 9.18 8.03
N VAL A 16 19.07 8.52 7.09
CA VAL A 16 20.39 7.92 7.33
C VAL A 16 21.40 8.97 7.81
N GLY A 17 22.14 8.64 8.87
CA GLY A 17 23.11 9.54 9.50
C GLY A 17 23.65 8.95 10.80
N GLU A 18 24.45 9.72 11.52
CA GLU A 18 25.04 9.30 12.80
C GLU A 18 23.96 9.07 13.88
N ARG A 19 24.18 8.07 14.75
CA ARG A 19 23.30 7.71 15.89
C ARG A 19 21.88 7.31 15.43
N VAL A 20 20.91 8.20 15.63
CA VAL A 20 19.49 8.00 15.26
C VAL A 20 19.13 8.65 13.94
N GLY A 21 20.11 9.26 13.26
CA GLY A 21 19.95 9.80 11.93
C GLY A 21 19.71 11.31 11.85
N ASN A 22 19.44 11.75 10.63
CA ASN A 22 19.06 13.12 10.26
C ASN A 22 17.54 13.21 10.00
N THR A 23 17.03 14.41 9.76
CA THR A 23 15.69 14.61 9.19
C THR A 23 15.51 13.74 7.94
N GLN A 24 14.44 12.96 7.90
CA GLN A 24 14.07 12.13 6.75
C GLN A 24 13.67 13.01 5.57
N MET A 25 14.48 13.01 4.50
CA MET A 25 14.25 13.83 3.31
C MET A 25 12.93 13.48 2.64
N ASP A 26 12.64 12.20 2.53
CA ASP A 26 11.42 11.66 1.93
C ASP A 26 10.15 12.10 2.69
N LEU A 27 10.09 11.92 4.02
CA LEU A 27 8.95 12.39 4.82
C LEU A 27 8.84 13.92 4.85
N MET A 28 9.97 14.64 4.83
CA MET A 28 9.95 16.09 4.72
C MET A 28 9.29 16.53 3.41
N LEU A 29 9.68 15.94 2.27
CA LEU A 29 9.09 16.23 0.95
C LEU A 29 7.59 15.88 0.91
N VAL A 30 7.20 14.73 1.46
CA VAL A 30 5.78 14.32 1.59
C VAL A 30 4.98 15.40 2.33
N ASN A 31 5.44 15.82 3.50
CA ASN A 31 4.73 16.81 4.31
C ASN A 31 4.67 18.17 3.61
N LEU A 32 5.78 18.64 3.02
CA LEU A 32 5.79 19.91 2.29
C LEU A 32 4.83 19.91 1.11
N LYS A 33 4.71 18.78 0.42
CA LYS A 33 3.74 18.61 -0.67
C LYS A 33 2.29 18.67 -0.18
N LEU A 34 1.97 17.92 0.86
CA LEU A 34 0.61 17.88 1.40
C LEU A 34 0.20 19.20 2.08
N MET A 35 1.15 19.93 2.65
CA MET A 35 0.93 21.26 3.22
C MET A 35 0.83 22.38 2.17
N GLY A 36 1.09 22.09 0.89
CA GLY A 36 1.04 23.10 -0.17
C GLY A 36 2.15 24.15 -0.08
N ILE A 37 3.31 23.83 0.53
CA ILE A 37 4.40 24.80 0.73
C ILE A 37 5.24 24.93 -0.56
N PRO A 38 5.28 26.10 -1.22
CA PRO A 38 6.10 26.32 -2.40
C PRO A 38 7.60 26.46 -2.06
N PRO A 39 8.52 26.07 -2.97
CA PRO A 39 8.27 25.44 -4.28
C PRO A 39 8.05 23.92 -4.17
N TRP A 40 8.23 23.33 -2.99
CA TRP A 40 8.25 21.88 -2.79
C TRP A 40 6.93 21.20 -3.12
N ALA A 41 5.79 21.87 -2.95
CA ALA A 41 4.49 21.30 -3.30
C ALA A 41 4.30 20.98 -4.79
N ALA A 42 5.01 21.70 -5.65
CA ALA A 42 4.99 21.46 -7.10
C ALA A 42 5.91 20.30 -7.52
N GLN A 43 6.74 19.75 -6.63
CA GLN A 43 7.65 18.65 -6.97
C GLN A 43 6.87 17.38 -7.29
N ASP A 44 7.33 16.65 -8.32
CA ASP A 44 6.83 15.32 -8.63
C ASP A 44 7.46 14.30 -7.67
N LEU A 45 6.62 13.66 -6.86
CA LEU A 45 7.04 12.66 -5.88
C LEU A 45 6.63 11.23 -6.27
N THR A 46 6.20 11.01 -7.52
CA THR A 46 5.79 9.68 -8.01
C THR A 46 6.91 8.65 -7.98
N ARG A 47 8.17 9.11 -7.95
CA ARG A 47 9.37 8.27 -7.87
C ARG A 47 10.03 8.27 -6.50
N LEU A 48 9.35 8.75 -5.45
CA LEU A 48 9.92 8.84 -4.12
C LEU A 48 10.28 7.46 -3.54
N LYS A 49 9.46 6.43 -3.82
CA LYS A 49 9.76 5.05 -3.42
C LYS A 49 11.02 4.52 -4.12
N ASP A 50 11.18 4.77 -5.42
CA ASP A 50 12.38 4.38 -6.17
C ASP A 50 13.65 4.98 -5.56
N TYR A 51 13.60 6.27 -5.23
CA TYR A 51 14.69 6.98 -4.55
C TYR A 51 15.06 6.32 -3.22
N CYS A 52 14.06 6.03 -2.38
CA CYS A 52 14.27 5.36 -1.10
C CYS A 52 14.86 3.96 -1.26
N VAL A 53 14.35 3.17 -2.22
CA VAL A 53 14.84 1.83 -2.53
C VAL A 53 16.27 1.86 -3.03
N ALA A 54 16.64 2.83 -3.87
CA ALA A 54 18.01 2.99 -4.35
C ALA A 54 18.98 3.28 -3.19
N VAL A 55 18.59 4.13 -2.24
CA VAL A 55 19.38 4.44 -1.04
C VAL A 55 19.48 3.24 -0.11
N ALA A 56 18.37 2.54 0.14
CA ALA A 56 18.35 1.34 0.97
C ALA A 56 19.33 0.27 0.43
N ARG A 57 19.35 0.08 -0.90
CA ARG A 57 20.31 -0.81 -1.57
C ARG A 57 21.75 -0.33 -1.43
N ALA A 58 21.99 0.97 -1.62
CA ALA A 58 23.34 1.54 -1.57
C ALA A 58 23.94 1.52 -0.14
N THR A 59 23.10 1.66 0.89
CA THR A 59 23.53 1.71 2.29
C THR A 59 23.46 0.36 3.00
N GLY A 60 22.75 -0.62 2.43
CA GLY A 60 22.46 -1.90 3.09
C GLY A 60 21.45 -1.81 4.23
N ILE A 61 20.79 -0.65 4.40
CA ILE A 61 19.78 -0.42 5.44
C ILE A 61 18.40 -0.69 4.84
N PRO A 62 17.65 -1.69 5.33
CA PRO A 62 16.32 -2.00 4.81
C PRO A 62 15.30 -0.91 5.17
N ILE A 63 14.32 -0.70 4.29
CA ILE A 63 13.14 0.13 4.59
C ILE A 63 12.19 -0.73 5.44
N PRO A 64 11.79 -0.31 6.65
CA PRO A 64 10.77 -1.01 7.42
C PRO A 64 9.46 -1.12 6.62
N ALA A 65 8.77 -2.27 6.72
CA ALA A 65 7.51 -2.47 6.00
C ALA A 65 6.44 -1.42 6.36
N ASN A 66 6.43 -0.98 7.62
CA ASN A 66 5.54 0.05 8.15
C ASN A 66 6.09 1.49 8.01
N TYR A 67 7.18 1.70 7.27
CA TYR A 67 7.74 3.04 7.07
C TYR A 67 6.73 3.92 6.33
N PRO A 68 6.48 5.17 6.76
CA PRO A 68 5.41 5.98 6.19
C PRO A 68 5.59 6.20 4.69
N VAL A 69 4.50 6.07 3.93
CA VAL A 69 4.40 6.23 2.46
C VAL A 69 5.18 5.18 1.65
N VAL A 70 6.48 4.97 1.90
CA VAL A 70 7.33 4.14 1.03
C VAL A 70 7.45 2.69 1.48
N GLY A 71 7.07 2.37 2.71
CA GLY A 71 7.02 1.00 3.23
C GLY A 71 5.97 0.14 2.53
N ASP A 72 6.21 -1.18 2.46
CA ASP A 72 5.34 -2.11 1.73
C ASP A 72 3.94 -2.31 2.36
N ASP A 73 3.77 -1.93 3.62
CA ASP A 73 2.49 -1.95 4.34
C ASP A 73 1.76 -0.60 4.30
N ALA A 74 2.39 0.47 3.79
CA ALA A 74 1.87 1.85 3.91
C ALA A 74 0.49 2.05 3.23
N PHE A 75 0.21 1.30 2.16
CA PHE A 75 -1.04 1.37 1.40
C PHE A 75 -1.70 -0.02 1.22
N ARG A 76 -1.40 -0.94 2.15
CA ARG A 76 -1.86 -2.33 2.09
C ARG A 76 -2.94 -2.56 3.14
N THR A 77 -4.02 -3.26 2.76
CA THR A 77 -5.03 -3.68 3.73
C THR A 77 -5.58 -5.06 3.45
N ALA A 78 -5.68 -5.88 4.49
CA ALA A 78 -6.39 -7.16 4.46
C ALA A 78 -7.76 -7.11 5.17
N THR A 79 -8.09 -5.98 5.83
CA THR A 79 -9.30 -5.86 6.63
C THR A 79 -10.53 -5.67 5.75
N GLY A 80 -11.58 -6.48 5.97
CA GLY A 80 -12.78 -6.47 5.13
C GLY A 80 -13.49 -5.13 5.04
N VAL A 81 -13.60 -4.38 6.14
CA VAL A 81 -14.26 -3.06 6.16
C VAL A 81 -13.49 -2.00 5.37
N HIS A 82 -12.15 -2.02 5.43
CA HIS A 82 -11.30 -1.09 4.67
C HIS A 82 -11.38 -1.42 3.17
N ALA A 83 -11.21 -2.70 2.82
CA ALA A 83 -11.31 -3.17 1.44
C ALA A 83 -12.68 -2.83 0.82
N ALA A 84 -13.78 -3.06 1.54
CA ALA A 84 -15.12 -2.74 1.04
C ALA A 84 -15.30 -1.25 0.73
N ALA A 85 -14.71 -0.36 1.55
CA ALA A 85 -14.77 1.09 1.31
C ALA A 85 -13.96 1.50 0.06
N ILE A 86 -12.73 0.98 -0.08
CA ILE A 86 -11.87 1.22 -1.24
C ILE A 86 -12.56 0.70 -2.53
N VAL A 87 -13.07 -0.53 -2.51
CA VAL A 87 -13.79 -1.14 -3.65
C VAL A 87 -15.02 -0.32 -4.04
N LYS A 88 -15.80 0.16 -3.05
CA LYS A 88 -16.98 0.99 -3.29
C LYS A 88 -16.62 2.33 -3.95
N ALA A 89 -15.49 2.93 -3.56
CA ALA A 89 -15.00 4.15 -4.18
C ALA A 89 -14.59 3.90 -5.64
N TYR A 90 -13.84 2.82 -5.92
CA TYR A 90 -13.50 2.43 -7.30
C TYR A 90 -14.73 2.18 -8.16
N LYS A 91 -15.75 1.47 -7.65
CA LYS A 91 -17.01 1.23 -8.39
C LYS A 91 -17.79 2.50 -8.72
N LYS A 92 -17.56 3.58 -7.97
CA LYS A 92 -18.14 4.91 -8.23
C LYS A 92 -17.29 5.76 -9.17
N ASN A 93 -16.17 5.23 -9.68
CA ASN A 93 -15.15 5.98 -10.41
C ASN A 93 -14.57 7.16 -9.61
N ASP A 94 -14.59 7.08 -8.28
CA ASP A 94 -14.04 8.10 -7.39
C ASP A 94 -12.62 7.69 -6.98
N VAL A 95 -11.67 7.95 -7.89
CA VAL A 95 -10.26 7.56 -7.72
C VAL A 95 -9.61 8.30 -6.55
N GLU A 96 -9.96 9.57 -6.33
CA GLU A 96 -9.46 10.34 -5.21
C GLU A 96 -9.90 9.74 -3.88
N LEU A 97 -11.19 9.41 -3.74
CA LEU A 97 -11.69 8.74 -2.55
C LEU A 97 -11.07 7.34 -2.40
N ALA A 98 -10.93 6.57 -3.48
CA ALA A 98 -10.37 5.22 -3.41
C ALA A 98 -8.94 5.22 -2.86
N ASN A 99 -8.15 6.23 -3.18
CA ASN A 99 -6.76 6.35 -2.74
C ASN A 99 -6.58 7.03 -1.38
N SER A 100 -7.60 7.72 -0.87
CA SER A 100 -7.56 8.47 0.41
C SER A 100 -8.40 7.84 1.52
N VAL A 101 -9.40 7.01 1.19
CA VAL A 101 -10.25 6.35 2.19
C VAL A 101 -9.43 5.35 3.00
N TYR A 102 -9.46 5.49 4.33
CA TYR A 102 -8.60 4.74 5.26
C TYR A 102 -7.08 4.88 5.01
N SER A 103 -6.66 5.96 4.33
CA SER A 103 -5.26 6.29 4.10
C SER A 103 -4.94 7.67 4.64
N GLY A 104 -3.80 7.82 5.33
CA GLY A 104 -3.36 9.13 5.83
C GLY A 104 -2.97 10.10 4.72
N VAL A 105 -2.60 9.58 3.54
CA VAL A 105 -2.23 10.36 2.36
C VAL A 105 -2.73 9.65 1.08
N PRO A 106 -3.04 10.37 -0.01
CA PRO A 106 -3.45 9.72 -1.25
C PRO A 106 -2.26 9.00 -1.91
N SER A 107 -2.36 7.69 -2.13
CA SER A 107 -1.23 6.88 -2.64
C SER A 107 -0.77 7.31 -4.04
N HIS A 108 -1.72 7.69 -4.92
CA HIS A 108 -1.43 8.06 -6.31
C HIS A 108 -0.50 9.28 -6.44
N VAL A 109 -0.54 10.19 -5.47
CA VAL A 109 0.34 11.38 -5.38
C VAL A 109 1.82 10.99 -5.29
N PHE A 110 2.09 9.78 -4.81
CA PHE A 110 3.43 9.21 -4.65
C PHE A 110 3.72 8.07 -5.63
N GLY A 111 2.90 7.92 -6.68
CA GLY A 111 3.07 6.87 -7.70
C GLY A 111 2.74 5.47 -7.19
N LEU A 112 1.94 5.37 -6.12
CA LEU A 112 1.62 4.12 -5.43
C LEU A 112 0.12 3.83 -5.52
N GLU A 113 -0.24 2.55 -5.36
CA GLU A 113 -1.62 2.07 -5.40
C GLU A 113 -2.04 1.49 -4.05
N GLN A 114 -3.33 1.57 -3.77
CA GLN A 114 -3.94 0.81 -2.68
C GLN A 114 -3.92 -0.68 -3.01
N VAL A 115 -3.33 -1.48 -2.11
CA VAL A 115 -3.22 -2.93 -2.24
C VAL A 115 -4.23 -3.59 -1.32
N ILE A 116 -5.15 -4.36 -1.89
CA ILE A 116 -6.12 -5.15 -1.13
C ILE A 116 -5.65 -6.60 -1.12
N ASP A 117 -5.27 -7.05 0.06
CA ASP A 117 -4.84 -8.41 0.31
C ASP A 117 -5.96 -9.27 0.93
N ILE A 118 -5.69 -10.56 1.00
CA ILE A 118 -6.59 -11.56 1.54
C ILE A 118 -5.93 -12.22 2.76
N GLY A 119 -6.58 -12.13 3.91
CA GLY A 119 -6.12 -12.72 5.16
C GLY A 119 -7.28 -13.00 6.13
N PRO A 120 -6.98 -13.30 7.41
CA PRO A 120 -7.98 -13.79 8.36
C PRO A 120 -9.13 -12.79 8.62
N MET A 121 -8.83 -11.50 8.50
CA MET A 121 -9.77 -10.40 8.69
C MET A 121 -10.50 -9.97 7.40
N SER A 122 -10.26 -10.64 6.28
CA SER A 122 -10.88 -10.29 5.00
C SER A 122 -12.35 -10.70 4.91
N GLY A 123 -13.09 -10.01 4.05
CA GLY A 123 -14.41 -10.43 3.56
C GLY A 123 -14.33 -11.00 2.14
N LYS A 124 -15.43 -11.56 1.62
CA LYS A 124 -15.50 -12.01 0.22
C LYS A 124 -15.20 -10.89 -0.78
N SER A 125 -15.47 -9.62 -0.42
CA SER A 125 -15.14 -8.45 -1.24
C SER A 125 -13.63 -8.32 -1.53
N ASN A 126 -12.76 -8.69 -0.58
CA ASN A 126 -11.32 -8.71 -0.82
C ASN A 126 -10.97 -9.71 -1.91
N VAL A 127 -11.55 -10.92 -1.80
CA VAL A 127 -11.32 -12.02 -2.74
C VAL A 127 -11.77 -11.63 -4.15
N HIS A 128 -12.99 -11.11 -4.28
CA HIS A 128 -13.51 -10.63 -5.57
C HIS A 128 -12.58 -9.58 -6.19
N PHE A 129 -12.17 -8.58 -5.41
CA PHE A 129 -11.30 -7.51 -5.92
C PHE A 129 -9.93 -8.05 -6.36
N TRP A 130 -9.32 -8.92 -5.56
CA TRP A 130 -8.02 -9.50 -5.87
C TRP A 130 -8.04 -10.32 -7.17
N LEU A 131 -9.12 -11.11 -7.38
CA LEU A 131 -9.34 -11.89 -8.60
C LEU A 131 -9.62 -10.99 -9.81
N GLU A 132 -10.50 -10.02 -9.66
CA GLU A 132 -10.88 -9.05 -10.71
C GLU A 132 -9.66 -8.27 -11.22
N ARG A 133 -8.82 -7.77 -10.30
CA ARG A 133 -7.59 -7.01 -10.64
C ARG A 133 -6.57 -7.84 -11.43
N ARG A 134 -6.66 -9.17 -11.36
CA ARG A 134 -5.79 -10.14 -12.06
C ARG A 134 -6.47 -10.79 -13.26
N GLY A 135 -7.71 -10.40 -13.60
CA GLY A 135 -8.46 -10.98 -14.71
C GLY A 135 -8.86 -12.45 -14.49
N ILE A 136 -8.92 -12.90 -13.23
CA ILE A 136 -9.31 -14.28 -12.89
C ILE A 136 -10.82 -14.32 -12.65
N PRO A 137 -11.57 -15.24 -13.28
CA PRO A 137 -13.01 -15.39 -13.04
C PRO A 137 -13.32 -15.69 -11.57
N ALA A 138 -14.18 -14.88 -10.95
CA ALA A 138 -14.58 -15.03 -9.56
C ALA A 138 -15.88 -15.84 -9.43
N SER A 139 -15.83 -17.15 -9.71
CA SER A 139 -16.98 -18.02 -9.40
C SER A 139 -17.17 -18.16 -7.89
N ASP A 140 -18.41 -18.40 -7.45
CA ASP A 140 -18.74 -18.55 -6.03
C ASP A 140 -17.89 -19.64 -5.36
N GLU A 141 -17.62 -20.74 -6.05
CA GLU A 141 -16.77 -21.83 -5.55
C GLU A 141 -15.33 -21.38 -5.27
N ILE A 142 -14.70 -20.66 -6.23
CA ILE A 142 -13.34 -20.15 -6.07
C ILE A 142 -13.28 -19.13 -4.93
N VAL A 143 -14.26 -18.22 -4.91
CA VAL A 143 -14.34 -17.17 -3.88
C VAL A 143 -14.49 -17.78 -2.50
N ASP A 144 -15.38 -18.75 -2.35
CA ASP A 144 -15.64 -19.41 -1.06
C ASP A 144 -14.45 -20.23 -0.60
N ARG A 145 -13.73 -20.88 -1.53
CA ARG A 145 -12.51 -21.63 -1.21
C ARG A 145 -11.39 -20.72 -0.73
N ILE A 146 -11.09 -19.63 -1.45
CA ILE A 146 -10.08 -18.65 -1.02
C ILE A 146 -10.49 -18.01 0.32
N TYR A 147 -11.77 -17.64 0.46
CA TYR A 147 -12.29 -17.05 1.69
C TYR A 147 -12.16 -18.02 2.88
N ALA A 148 -12.51 -19.29 2.71
CA ALA A 148 -12.37 -20.31 3.75
C ALA A 148 -10.89 -20.53 4.12
N ARG A 149 -9.99 -20.59 3.14
CA ARG A 149 -8.54 -20.65 3.37
C ARG A 149 -8.05 -19.46 4.17
N ALA A 150 -8.50 -18.25 3.83
CA ALA A 150 -8.13 -17.03 4.54
C ALA A 150 -8.59 -17.05 6.00
N LYS A 151 -9.82 -17.54 6.28
CA LYS A 151 -10.36 -17.64 7.65
C LYS A 151 -9.65 -18.67 8.53
N GLN A 152 -8.96 -19.62 7.93
CA GLN A 152 -8.17 -20.64 8.63
C GLN A 152 -6.68 -20.29 8.72
N SER A 153 -6.26 -19.19 8.09
CA SER A 153 -4.89 -18.71 8.15
C SER A 153 -4.63 -17.90 9.43
N ASP A 154 -3.38 -17.83 9.84
CA ASP A 154 -2.86 -16.90 10.86
C ASP A 154 -2.12 -15.70 10.23
N HIS A 155 -1.98 -15.68 8.91
CA HIS A 155 -1.28 -14.65 8.15
C HIS A 155 -2.05 -14.23 6.89
N THR A 156 -1.69 -13.08 6.33
CA THR A 156 -2.11 -12.67 4.99
C THR A 156 -1.60 -13.66 3.97
N LEU A 157 -2.50 -14.24 3.17
CA LEU A 157 -2.15 -15.25 2.19
C LEU A 157 -1.22 -14.66 1.13
N THR A 158 -0.23 -15.45 0.75
CA THR A 158 0.64 -15.13 -0.39
C THR A 158 -0.11 -15.32 -1.71
N ASP A 159 0.35 -14.65 -2.77
CA ASP A 159 -0.19 -14.84 -4.12
C ASP A 159 -0.16 -16.33 -4.54
N ALA A 160 0.88 -17.08 -4.14
CA ALA A 160 0.98 -18.51 -4.41
C ALA A 160 -0.14 -19.31 -3.73
N GLU A 161 -0.41 -19.07 -2.44
CA GLU A 161 -1.49 -19.75 -1.71
C GLU A 161 -2.88 -19.44 -2.28
N ILE A 162 -3.10 -18.19 -2.70
CA ILE A 162 -4.36 -17.78 -3.34
C ILE A 162 -4.50 -18.48 -4.69
N LEU A 163 -3.43 -18.53 -5.50
CA LEU A 163 -3.44 -19.19 -6.81
C LEU A 163 -3.61 -20.70 -6.72
N ASP A 164 -3.08 -21.34 -5.68
CA ASP A 164 -3.32 -22.77 -5.45
C ASP A 164 -4.81 -23.02 -5.17
N CYS A 165 -5.48 -22.12 -4.45
CA CYS A 165 -6.93 -22.16 -4.32
C CYS A 165 -7.68 -21.91 -5.64
N VAL A 166 -7.07 -21.39 -6.71
CA VAL A 166 -7.74 -21.25 -8.02
C VAL A 166 -7.64 -22.55 -8.83
N LYS A 167 -6.51 -23.27 -8.74
CA LYS A 167 -6.16 -24.39 -9.63
C LYS A 167 -6.89 -25.70 -9.34
N PHE A 168 -7.33 -25.95 -8.10
CA PHE A 168 -7.94 -27.22 -7.71
C PHE A 168 -9.46 -27.11 -7.65
N PRO A 169 -10.23 -27.79 -8.52
CA PRO A 169 -11.65 -28.03 -8.29
C PRO A 169 -11.81 -28.97 -7.09
N THR A 170 -12.87 -28.80 -6.29
CA THR A 170 -13.27 -29.86 -5.36
C THR A 170 -13.61 -31.13 -6.15
N HIS A 171 -12.92 -32.24 -5.89
CA HIS A 171 -13.40 -33.53 -6.39
C HIS A 171 -14.77 -33.88 -5.76
N PRO A 172 -15.62 -34.64 -6.45
CA PRO A 172 -17.05 -34.75 -6.13
C PRO A 172 -17.31 -35.45 -4.80
N GLN A 173 -18.45 -35.07 -4.21
CA GLN A 173 -19.11 -35.76 -3.11
C GLN A 173 -19.19 -37.27 -3.40
N HIS A 174 -18.75 -38.08 -2.44
CA HIS A 174 -19.17 -39.46 -2.26
C HIS A 174 -19.86 -39.58 -0.90
#